data_AF-A0A2C9LRR9-F1
#
_entry.id   AF-A0A2C9LRR9-F1
#
_cell.length_a   1.000
_cell.length_b   1.000
_cell.length_c   1.000
_cell.angle_alpha   90.00
_cell.angle_beta   90.00
_cell.angle_gamma   90.00
#
_symmetry.space_group_name_H-M   'P 1'
#
loop_
_entity.id
_entity.type
_entity.pdbx_description
1 polymer ?
#
loop_
_entity_poly.entity_id
_entity_poly.type
_entity_poly.pdbx_seq_one_letter_code
_entity_poly.pdbx_strand_id
1 'polypeptide(L)'
;MSSVNSCQQKSKQTVTNNCDEVTSSASSTASPLVNKADIVTAQELLDIFRKLAQPASQGKEVSTIGMVGYPNVGKSSTINVILDKKQLGVSATPGKTKHLQTLFLDEHLVLCDCPGLVFPSFVATRAHLVINGILPIDELRDHVSPVSLICDQIPRSVLESTYSLMIPRPSSDDVNPDRKPTAGETIIK
;
A
#
# COMPACT_ATOMS: atom_id res chain seq x y z
N MET A 1 -59.37 28.38 -10.24
CA MET A 1 -58.66 28.12 -8.97
C MET A 1 -57.67 27.02 -9.29
N SER A 2 -56.52 27.36 -9.88
CA SER A 2 -55.28 27.75 -9.18
C SER A 2 -54.80 26.63 -8.27
N SER A 3 -53.58 26.13 -8.25
CA SER A 3 -52.35 26.25 -9.03
C SER A 3 -51.34 25.41 -8.24
N VAL A 4 -50.44 24.71 -8.93
CA VAL A 4 -49.01 24.60 -8.62
C VAL A 4 -48.62 24.23 -7.16
N ASN A 5 -48.11 23.00 -6.95
CA ASN A 5 -47.20 22.75 -5.83
C ASN A 5 -45.75 22.92 -6.31
N SER A 6 -45.21 24.10 -6.00
CA SER A 6 -43.81 24.48 -6.12
C SER A 6 -43.02 24.06 -4.87
N CYS A 7 -41.80 23.60 -5.11
CA CYS A 7 -40.58 23.93 -4.39
C CYS A 7 -40.72 24.69 -3.04
N GLN A 8 -40.29 24.06 -1.95
CA GLN A 8 -39.72 24.77 -0.80
C GLN A 8 -38.50 24.03 -0.22
N GLN A 9 -37.40 24.76 -0.18
CA GLN A 9 -36.14 24.47 0.50
C GLN A 9 -36.29 24.66 2.02
N LYS A 10 -35.67 23.78 2.82
CA LYS A 10 -35.20 24.04 4.21
C LYS A 10 -33.92 23.20 4.43
N SER A 11 -32.74 23.82 4.34
CA SER A 11 -31.91 24.33 5.46
C SER A 11 -31.08 23.25 6.18
N LYS A 12 -29.76 23.28 5.92
CA LYS A 12 -28.60 23.05 6.79
C LYS A 12 -28.80 22.18 8.04
N GLN A 13 -28.08 21.05 8.10
CA GLN A 13 -27.38 20.67 9.32
C GLN A 13 -26.11 19.87 9.01
N THR A 14 -25.00 20.52 9.33
CA THR A 14 -23.65 20.01 9.45
C THR A 14 -23.63 18.91 10.51
N VAL A 15 -23.22 17.69 10.15
CA VAL A 15 -22.88 16.65 11.14
C VAL A 15 -21.48 16.95 11.63
N THR A 16 -21.41 17.61 12.79
CA THR A 16 -20.19 17.87 13.55
C THR A 16 -19.71 16.60 14.24
N ASN A 17 -18.43 16.29 14.05
CA ASN A 17 -17.67 15.31 14.82
C ASN A 17 -17.62 15.71 16.29
N ASN A 18 -18.01 14.80 17.19
CA ASN A 18 -17.64 14.84 18.61
C ASN A 18 -16.90 13.53 18.91
N CYS A 19 -15.59 13.61 19.07
CA CYS A 19 -14.83 12.66 19.88
C CYS A 19 -14.25 13.47 21.03
N ASP A 20 -14.68 13.11 22.23
CA ASP A 20 -14.42 13.81 23.47
C ASP A 20 -12.93 13.95 23.77
N GLU A 21 -12.60 15.13 24.31
CA GLU A 21 -11.30 15.49 24.86
C GLU A 21 -10.90 14.54 25.99
N VAL A 22 -9.68 13.99 25.88
CA VAL A 22 -8.88 13.63 27.05
C VAL A 22 -7.62 14.46 27.01
N THR A 23 -7.64 15.52 27.80
CA THR A 23 -6.51 16.38 28.13
C THR A 23 -5.42 15.56 28.83
N SER A 24 -4.24 15.46 28.23
CA SER A 24 -3.01 15.21 28.97
C SER A 24 -1.91 16.14 28.47
N SER A 25 -1.50 17.02 29.38
CA SER A 25 -0.42 17.98 29.25
C SER A 25 0.93 17.27 29.34
N ALA A 26 1.71 17.29 28.25
CA ALA A 26 3.15 17.11 28.30
C ALA A 26 3.80 17.92 27.17
N SER A 27 4.34 19.08 27.53
CA SER A 27 5.17 19.91 26.68
C SER A 27 6.48 19.19 26.34
N SER A 28 6.63 18.76 25.10
CA SER A 28 7.94 18.54 24.50
C SER A 28 7.91 19.12 23.09
N THR A 29 8.85 20.02 22.83
CA THR A 29 9.03 20.70 21.55
C THR A 29 9.60 19.74 20.52
N ALA A 30 8.81 18.75 20.10
CA ALA A 30 9.06 18.05 18.85
C ALA A 30 8.48 18.95 17.75
N SER A 31 9.35 19.47 16.87
CA SER A 31 8.89 20.12 15.65
C SER A 31 7.94 19.15 14.93
N PRO A 32 6.79 19.62 14.40
CA PRO A 32 5.84 18.73 13.75
C PRO A 32 6.57 17.98 12.64
N LEU A 33 6.52 16.65 12.68
CA LEU A 33 7.07 15.79 11.64
C LEU A 33 6.35 16.13 10.33
N VAL A 34 6.96 16.99 9.52
CA VAL A 34 6.46 17.30 8.19
C VAL A 34 6.79 16.10 7.31
N ASN A 35 5.75 15.42 6.82
CA ASN A 35 5.92 14.37 5.84
C ASN A 35 6.49 15.00 4.55
N LYS A 36 7.78 14.76 4.30
CA LYS A 36 8.50 15.18 3.10
C LYS A 36 8.78 13.98 2.23
N ALA A 37 8.54 14.11 0.94
CA ALA A 37 8.79 13.09 -0.07
C ALA A 37 10.21 13.20 -0.66
N ASP A 38 11.21 13.51 0.18
CA ASP A 38 12.60 13.62 -0.25
C ASP A 38 13.16 12.22 -0.54
N ILE A 39 13.86 12.06 -1.67
CA ILE A 39 14.55 10.81 -1.99
C ILE A 39 15.84 10.76 -1.18
N VAL A 40 15.96 9.74 -0.33
CA VAL A 40 17.11 9.56 0.55
C VAL A 40 17.81 8.22 0.27
N THR A 41 19.12 8.21 0.47
CA THR A 41 19.94 7.00 0.50
C THR A 41 19.72 6.20 1.78
N ALA A 42 20.18 4.95 1.81
CA ALA A 42 20.11 4.10 2.99
C ALA A 42 20.83 4.72 4.20
N GLN A 43 21.96 5.39 3.97
CA GLN A 43 22.74 6.03 5.02
C GLN A 43 22.05 7.28 5.58
N GLU A 44 21.47 8.11 4.70
CA GLU A 44 20.70 9.28 5.12
C GLU A 44 19.44 8.88 5.91
N LEU A 45 18.76 7.80 5.50
CA LEU A 45 17.62 7.26 6.24
C LEU A 45 18.04 6.78 7.64
N LEU A 46 19.18 6.10 7.74
CA LEU A 46 19.74 5.67 9.02
C LEU A 46 20.09 6.87 9.91
N ASP A 47 20.61 7.95 9.33
CA ASP A 47 20.91 9.17 10.09
C ASP A 47 19.63 9.89 10.55
N ILE A 48 18.54 9.83 9.77
CA ILE A 48 17.22 10.27 10.21
C ILE A 48 16.74 9.42 11.39
N PHE A 49 16.86 8.09 11.31
CA PHE A 49 16.49 7.19 12.41
C PHE A 49 17.27 7.49 13.69
N ARG A 50 18.58 7.73 13.59
CA ARG A 50 19.42 8.13 14.72
C ARG A 50 19.00 9.47 15.32
N LYS A 51 18.62 10.45 14.49
CA LYS A 51 18.10 11.74 14.96
C LYS A 51 16.77 11.56 15.70
N LEU A 52 15.88 10.71 15.21
CA LEU A 52 14.60 10.40 15.86
C LEU A 52 14.76 9.57 17.14
N ALA A 53 15.81 8.75 17.21
CA ALA A 53 16.14 7.92 18.35
C ALA A 53 16.84 8.66 19.49
N GLN A 54 17.14 9.95 19.34
CA GLN A 54 17.77 10.74 20.40
C GLN A 54 16.84 10.78 21.62
N PRO A 55 17.35 10.42 22.81
CA PRO A 55 16.50 10.25 23.97
C PRO A 55 15.97 11.62 24.45
N ALA A 56 14.66 11.70 24.69
CA ALA A 56 14.02 12.91 25.23
C ALA A 56 14.39 13.17 26.71
N SER A 57 15.05 12.22 27.37
CA SER A 57 15.45 12.25 28.78
C SER A 57 16.80 11.55 28.95
N GLN A 58 17.60 11.94 29.94
CA GLN A 58 18.96 11.40 30.17
C GLN A 58 19.02 9.94 30.69
N GLY A 59 18.26 9.03 30.07
CA GLY A 59 18.28 7.59 30.34
C GLY A 59 18.89 6.79 29.19
N LYS A 60 19.48 5.62 29.51
CA LYS A 60 19.92 4.59 28.55
C LYS A 60 18.72 3.87 27.90
N GLU A 61 17.74 4.60 27.37
CA GLU A 61 16.63 3.96 26.65
C GLU A 61 17.04 3.61 25.21
N VAL A 62 16.74 2.38 24.82
CA VAL A 62 16.94 1.88 23.46
C VAL A 62 15.70 2.24 22.63
N SER A 63 15.90 3.03 21.58
CA SER A 63 14.85 3.40 20.65
C SER A 63 14.58 2.28 19.65
N THR A 64 13.31 1.91 19.49
CA THR A 64 12.89 0.87 18.55
C THR A 64 12.07 1.47 17.41
N ILE A 65 12.47 1.24 16.17
CA ILE A 65 11.78 1.69 14.96
C ILE A 65 11.27 0.47 14.19
N GLY A 66 9.95 0.38 14.01
CA GLY A 66 9.31 -0.70 13.27
C GLY A 66 8.91 -0.30 11.86
N MET A 67 9.14 -1.19 10.88
CA MET A 67 8.57 -1.05 9.54
C MET A 67 7.22 -1.76 9.47
N VAL A 68 6.16 -1.01 9.14
CA VAL A 68 4.78 -1.53 9.05
C VAL A 68 4.20 -1.27 7.66
N GLY A 69 3.41 -2.20 7.14
CA GLY A 69 2.76 -2.07 5.84
C GLY A 69 2.28 -3.40 5.29
N TYR A 70 1.67 -3.37 4.10
CA TYR A 70 1.16 -4.55 3.41
C TYR A 70 2.23 -5.64 3.18
N PRO A 71 1.84 -6.89 2.95
CA PRO A 71 2.75 -7.90 2.41
C PRO A 71 3.45 -7.40 1.13
N ASN A 72 4.66 -7.90 0.87
CA ASN A 72 5.41 -7.67 -0.38
C ASN A 72 5.78 -6.23 -0.77
N VAL A 73 5.50 -5.22 0.06
CA VAL A 73 5.91 -3.82 -0.19
C VAL A 73 7.40 -3.54 0.05
N GLY A 74 8.19 -4.56 0.37
CA GLY A 74 9.65 -4.43 0.50
C GLY A 74 10.20 -4.10 1.89
N LYS A 75 9.39 -4.15 2.97
CA LYS A 75 9.83 -3.88 4.37
C LYS A 75 11.17 -4.56 4.74
N SER A 76 11.19 -5.89 4.66
CA SER A 76 12.37 -6.71 4.97
C SER A 76 13.54 -6.45 4.00
N SER A 77 13.24 -6.14 2.74
CA SER A 77 14.24 -5.79 1.72
C SER A 77 14.91 -4.47 2.05
N THR A 78 14.14 -3.44 2.42
CA THR A 78 14.66 -2.14 2.83
C THR A 78 15.53 -2.27 4.07
N ILE A 79 15.14 -3.09 5.05
CA ILE A 79 15.96 -3.35 6.24
C ILE A 79 17.29 -4.02 5.87
N ASN A 80 17.28 -5.02 4.98
CA ASN A 80 18.52 -5.64 4.49
C ASN A 80 19.45 -4.63 3.81
N VAL A 81 18.90 -3.67 3.06
CA VAL A 81 19.68 -2.59 2.43
C VAL A 81 20.27 -1.64 3.47
N ILE A 82 19.50 -1.25 4.50
CA ILE A 82 19.99 -0.39 5.59
C ILE A 82 21.11 -1.09 6.38
N LEU A 83 21.01 -2.40 6.56
CA LEU A 83 22.01 -3.20 7.27
C LEU A 83 23.24 -3.52 6.43
N ASP A 84 23.18 -3.31 5.12
CA ASP A 84 24.17 -3.75 4.13
C ASP A 84 24.50 -5.26 4.22
N LYS A 85 23.53 -6.07 4.64
CA LYS A 85 23.65 -7.54 4.73
C LYS A 85 22.29 -8.22 4.66
N LYS A 86 22.29 -9.42 4.07
CA LYS A 86 21.10 -10.28 3.94
C LYS A 86 20.83 -11.05 5.24
N GLN A 87 20.23 -10.40 6.23
CA GLN A 87 19.82 -11.05 7.49
C GLN A 87 18.38 -11.51 7.48
N LEU A 88 17.50 -10.75 6.82
CA LEU A 88 16.08 -11.07 6.72
C LEU A 88 15.82 -11.88 5.45
N GLY A 89 14.96 -12.90 5.58
CA GLY A 89 14.48 -13.65 4.44
C GLY A 89 13.49 -12.81 3.64
N VAL A 90 13.70 -12.70 2.33
CA VAL A 90 12.79 -12.03 1.39
C VAL A 90 12.15 -13.04 0.45
N SER A 91 10.93 -12.76 0.00
CA SER A 91 10.19 -13.56 -0.99
C SER A 91 9.27 -12.65 -1.80
N ALA A 92 8.93 -13.06 -3.02
CA ALA A 92 7.87 -12.43 -3.81
C ALA A 92 6.47 -12.89 -3.36
N THR A 93 6.38 -14.00 -2.63
CA THR A 93 5.10 -14.51 -2.11
C THR A 93 4.77 -13.94 -0.73
N PRO A 94 3.49 -13.61 -0.46
CA PRO A 94 3.06 -13.16 0.86
C PRO A 94 3.39 -14.17 1.96
N GLY A 95 3.50 -13.69 3.20
CA GLY A 95 3.66 -14.54 4.38
C GLY A 95 5.10 -14.99 4.65
N LYS A 96 6.10 -14.36 4.02
CA LYS A 96 7.51 -14.64 4.30
C LYS A 96 7.92 -14.25 5.73
N THR A 97 7.58 -13.04 6.16
CA THR A 97 7.77 -12.57 7.55
C THR A 97 6.53 -12.89 8.35
N LYS A 98 6.63 -13.87 9.25
CA LYS A 98 5.51 -14.35 10.09
C LYS A 98 5.57 -13.87 11.53
N HIS A 99 6.74 -13.45 11.98
CA HIS A 99 6.99 -13.01 13.35
C HIS A 99 7.67 -11.64 13.34
N LEU A 100 7.52 -10.91 14.44
CA LEU A 100 8.29 -9.69 14.68
C LEU A 100 9.77 -10.06 14.82
N GLN A 101 10.64 -9.41 14.06
CA GLN A 101 12.08 -9.67 14.10
C GLN A 101 12.82 -8.40 14.53
N THR A 102 13.60 -8.50 15.60
CA THR A 102 14.33 -7.40 16.21
C THR A 102 15.79 -7.44 15.78
N LEU A 103 16.30 -6.32 15.25
CA LEU A 103 17.65 -6.19 14.72
C LEU A 103 18.34 -4.99 15.37
N PHE A 104 19.38 -5.25 16.14
CA PHE A 104 20.19 -4.19 16.74
C PHE A 104 21.08 -3.56 15.68
N LEU A 105 20.97 -2.24 15.51
CA LEU A 105 21.86 -1.44 14.68
C LEU A 105 23.07 -0.94 15.49
N ASP A 106 22.81 -0.48 16.71
CA ASP A 106 23.80 -0.06 17.69
C ASP A 106 23.25 -0.25 19.12
N GLU A 107 23.94 0.26 20.15
CA GLU A 107 23.54 0.13 21.55
C GLU A 107 22.25 0.88 21.92
N HIS A 108 21.80 1.80 21.07
CA HIS A 108 20.69 2.72 21.34
C HIS A 108 19.58 2.64 20.29
N LEU A 109 19.79 1.93 19.18
CA LEU A 109 18.86 1.84 18.07
C LEU A 109 18.61 0.39 17.63
N VAL A 110 17.33 0.06 17.60
CA VAL A 110 16.80 -1.22 17.16
C VAL A 110 15.84 -1.02 16.00
N LEU A 111 16.01 -1.81 14.93
CA LEU A 111 15.02 -1.93 13.87
C LEU A 111 14.17 -3.19 14.06
N CYS A 112 12.88 -3.06 13.77
CA CYS A 112 11.94 -4.18 13.79
C CYS A 112 11.34 -4.41 12.39
N ASP A 113 11.44 -5.64 11.90
CA ASP A 113 10.65 -6.11 10.76
C ASP A 113 9.35 -6.74 11.25
N CYS A 114 8.23 -6.22 10.76
CA CYS A 114 6.90 -6.67 11.15
C CYS A 114 6.28 -7.53 10.04
N PRO A 115 5.44 -8.52 10.40
CA PRO A 115 4.58 -9.21 9.44
C PRO A 115 3.74 -8.23 8.60
N GLY A 116 3.42 -8.60 7.36
CA GLY A 116 2.53 -7.80 6.53
C GLY A 116 1.13 -7.72 7.15
N LEU A 117 0.61 -6.50 7.30
CA LEU A 117 -0.72 -6.25 7.85
C LEU A 117 -1.68 -5.81 6.73
N VAL A 118 -2.88 -6.36 6.74
CA VAL A 118 -3.96 -6.01 5.81
C VAL A 118 -5.17 -5.61 6.64
N PHE A 119 -5.66 -4.40 6.47
CA PHE A 119 -6.91 -3.97 7.11
C PHE A 119 -8.12 -4.42 6.28
N PRO A 120 -9.23 -4.82 6.93
CA PRO A 120 -10.46 -5.11 6.20
C PRO A 120 -10.91 -3.86 5.41
N SER A 121 -11.10 -4.00 4.11
CA SER A 121 -11.65 -2.96 3.24
C SER A 121 -12.82 -3.53 2.46
N PHE A 122 -13.97 -2.85 2.52
CA PHE A 122 -15.18 -3.25 1.80
C PHE A 122 -15.05 -3.08 0.27
N VAL A 123 -14.03 -2.35 -0.20
CA VAL A 123 -13.83 -2.04 -1.62
C VAL A 123 -12.90 -3.06 -2.30
N ALA A 124 -12.03 -3.73 -1.54
CA ALA A 124 -11.01 -4.60 -2.11
C ALA A 124 -11.56 -6.00 -2.41
N THR A 125 -11.82 -6.28 -3.69
CA THR A 125 -12.15 -7.64 -4.14
C THR A 125 -10.92 -8.56 -4.03
N ARG A 126 -11.13 -9.89 -4.02
CA ARG A 126 -10.00 -10.85 -4.04
C ARG A 126 -9.06 -10.62 -5.21
N ALA A 127 -9.59 -10.23 -6.37
CA ALA A 127 -8.78 -9.90 -7.54
C ALA A 127 -7.82 -8.72 -7.27
N HIS A 128 -8.30 -7.65 -6.62
CA HIS A 128 -7.44 -6.54 -6.21
C HIS A 128 -6.35 -6.99 -5.23
N LEU A 129 -6.69 -7.85 -4.27
CA LEU A 129 -5.72 -8.32 -3.28
C LEU A 129 -4.63 -9.21 -3.90
N VAL A 130 -4.97 -10.01 -4.92
CA VAL A 130 -3.99 -10.82 -5.64
C VAL A 130 -3.09 -9.97 -6.52
N ILE A 131 -3.64 -9.02 -7.29
CA ILE A 131 -2.85 -8.14 -8.17
C ILE A 131 -1.86 -7.30 -7.36
N ASN A 132 -2.26 -6.83 -6.17
CA ASN A 132 -1.38 -6.08 -5.27
C ASN A 132 -0.41 -6.98 -4.49
N GLY A 133 -0.37 -8.29 -4.76
CA GLY A 133 0.53 -9.22 -4.09
C GLY A 133 0.29 -9.35 -2.59
N ILE A 134 -0.96 -9.16 -2.13
CA ILE A 134 -1.36 -9.34 -0.73
C ILE A 134 -1.75 -10.80 -0.49
N LEU A 135 -2.52 -11.38 -1.42
CA LEU A 135 -2.88 -12.79 -1.41
C LEU A 135 -1.93 -13.57 -2.34
N PRO A 136 -1.58 -14.83 -1.98
CA PRO A 136 -0.74 -15.65 -2.84
C PRO A 136 -1.46 -15.95 -4.16
N ILE A 137 -0.73 -15.81 -5.27
CA ILE A 137 -1.23 -16.10 -6.61
C ILE A 137 -1.58 -17.59 -6.77
N ASP A 138 -0.92 -18.47 -6.00
CA ASP A 138 -1.11 -19.92 -6.04
C ASP A 138 -2.52 -20.35 -5.59
N GLU A 139 -3.20 -19.53 -4.79
CA GLU A 139 -4.57 -19.78 -4.32
C GLU A 139 -5.64 -19.22 -5.27
N LEU A 140 -5.23 -18.67 -6.43
CA LEU A 140 -6.15 -18.04 -7.37
C LEU A 140 -6.98 -19.08 -8.12
N ARG A 141 -8.28 -19.11 -7.83
CA ARG A 141 -9.25 -19.99 -8.52
C ARG A 141 -9.91 -19.33 -9.72
N ASP A 142 -10.26 -18.04 -9.59
CA ASP A 142 -10.81 -17.24 -10.68
C ASP A 142 -9.72 -16.33 -11.25
N HIS A 143 -9.24 -16.66 -12.45
CA HIS A 143 -8.23 -15.90 -13.16
C HIS A 143 -8.83 -14.84 -14.11
N VAL A 144 -10.14 -14.90 -14.38
CA VAL A 144 -10.80 -13.98 -15.30
C VAL A 144 -10.87 -12.59 -14.68
N SER A 145 -11.33 -12.49 -13.41
CA SER A 145 -11.47 -11.19 -12.75
C SER A 145 -10.14 -10.44 -12.59
N PRO A 146 -9.03 -11.04 -12.10
CA PRO A 146 -7.75 -10.36 -12.00
C PRO A 146 -7.18 -9.95 -13.37
N VAL A 147 -7.28 -10.81 -14.38
CA VAL A 147 -6.78 -10.46 -15.72
C VAL A 147 -7.61 -9.34 -16.32
N SER A 148 -8.93 -9.33 -16.13
CA SER A 148 -9.77 -8.22 -16.58
C SER A 148 -9.31 -6.89 -15.99
N LEU A 149 -9.02 -6.85 -14.68
CA LEU A 149 -8.50 -5.64 -14.03
C LEU A 149 -7.13 -5.22 -14.59
N ILE A 150 -6.27 -6.17 -14.96
CA ILE A 150 -4.99 -5.86 -15.61
C ILE A 150 -5.21 -5.28 -17.01
N CYS A 151 -6.07 -5.90 -17.81
CA CYS A 151 -6.43 -5.42 -19.15
C CYS A 151 -7.10 -4.05 -19.11
N ASP A 152 -7.82 -3.74 -18.03
CA ASP A 152 -8.40 -2.42 -17.82
C ASP A 152 -7.34 -1.35 -17.55
N GLN A 153 -6.21 -1.70 -16.97
CA GLN A 153 -5.18 -0.74 -16.57
C GLN A 153 -4.03 -0.64 -17.59
N ILE A 154 -3.71 -1.72 -18.30
CA ILE A 154 -2.58 -1.78 -19.21
C ILE A 154 -3.08 -1.67 -20.66
N PRO A 155 -2.56 -0.71 -21.45
CA PRO A 155 -2.92 -0.60 -22.86
C PRO A 155 -2.58 -1.86 -23.65
N ARG A 156 -3.46 -2.22 -24.60
CA ARG A 156 -3.28 -3.36 -25.51
C ARG A 156 -1.89 -3.41 -26.14
N SER A 157 -1.41 -2.29 -26.66
CA SER A 157 -0.10 -2.20 -27.33
C SER A 157 1.05 -2.62 -26.43
N VAL A 158 0.98 -2.31 -25.12
CA VAL A 158 2.01 -2.68 -24.14
C VAL A 158 1.99 -4.19 -23.89
N LEU A 159 0.80 -4.80 -23.81
CA LEU A 159 0.67 -6.25 -23.67
C LEU A 159 1.20 -6.98 -24.90
N GLU A 160 0.83 -6.52 -26.10
CA GLU A 160 1.29 -7.05 -27.39
C GLU A 160 2.82 -6.93 -27.52
N SER A 161 3.39 -5.76 -27.22
CA SER A 161 4.84 -5.54 -27.36
C SER A 161 5.66 -6.29 -26.31
N THR A 162 5.20 -6.35 -25.06
CA THR A 162 5.97 -6.94 -23.95
C THR A 162 5.99 -8.45 -24.04
N TYR A 163 4.85 -9.06 -24.39
CA TYR A 163 4.69 -10.50 -24.39
C TYR A 163 4.64 -11.11 -25.80
N SER A 164 4.84 -10.30 -26.84
CA SER A 164 4.74 -10.72 -28.26
C SER A 164 3.41 -11.42 -28.55
N LEU A 165 2.32 -10.88 -27.99
CA LEU A 165 0.96 -11.43 -28.14
C LEU A 165 0.27 -10.80 -29.35
N MET A 166 -0.60 -11.57 -29.98
CA MET A 166 -1.52 -11.12 -31.02
C MET A 166 -2.93 -11.15 -30.46
N ILE A 167 -3.34 -10.08 -29.77
CA ILE A 167 -4.66 -10.04 -29.13
C ILE A 167 -5.70 -9.70 -30.21
N PRO A 168 -6.79 -10.48 -30.36
CA PRO A 168 -7.83 -10.19 -31.34
C PRO A 168 -8.38 -8.77 -31.21
N ARG A 169 -8.54 -8.09 -32.35
CA ARG A 169 -9.19 -6.77 -32.38
C ARG A 169 -10.70 -6.94 -32.27
N PRO A 170 -11.41 -5.94 -31.70
CA PRO A 170 -12.88 -5.91 -31.71
C PRO A 170 -13.40 -6.11 -33.14
N SER A 171 -14.52 -6.83 -33.27
CA SER A 171 -15.13 -7.05 -34.59
C SER A 171 -15.67 -5.72 -35.15
N SER A 172 -15.92 -5.65 -36.46
CA SER A 172 -16.54 -4.47 -37.07
C SER A 172 -17.95 -4.18 -36.52
N ASP A 173 -18.59 -5.19 -35.94
CA ASP A 173 -19.94 -5.11 -35.38
C ASP A 173 -19.92 -4.69 -33.91
N ASP A 174 -18.75 -4.60 -33.27
CA ASP A 174 -18.61 -4.11 -31.90
C ASP A 174 -18.92 -2.62 -31.82
N VAL A 175 -19.72 -2.23 -30.83
CA VAL A 175 -20.17 -0.84 -30.60
C VAL A 175 -18.99 0.12 -30.33
N ASN A 176 -17.88 -0.41 -29.81
CA ASN A 176 -16.68 0.37 -29.53
C ASN A 176 -15.43 -0.31 -30.17
N PRO A 177 -14.90 0.25 -31.28
CA PRO A 177 -13.73 -0.31 -31.96
C PRO A 177 -12.44 -0.17 -31.14
N ASP A 178 -12.39 0.74 -30.17
CA ASP A 178 -11.24 1.01 -29.31
C ASP A 178 -11.39 0.39 -27.91
N ARG A 179 -12.30 -0.58 -27.73
CA ARG A 179 -12.47 -1.24 -26.43
C ARG A 179 -11.19 -1.93 -25.99
N LYS A 180 -10.99 -1.95 -24.66
CA LYS A 180 -9.89 -2.66 -24.02
C LYS A 180 -10.01 -4.18 -24.28
N PRO A 181 -8.87 -4.89 -24.32
CA PRO A 181 -8.90 -6.34 -24.48
C PRO A 181 -9.62 -6.98 -23.29
N THR A 182 -10.37 -8.02 -23.55
CA THR A 182 -11.01 -8.81 -22.49
C THR A 182 -10.04 -9.84 -21.93
N ALA A 183 -10.33 -10.33 -20.72
CA ALA A 183 -9.58 -11.42 -20.12
C ALA A 183 -9.57 -12.67 -21.00
N GLY A 184 -10.71 -13.02 -21.63
CA GLY A 184 -10.81 -14.16 -22.54
C GLY A 184 -9.89 -14.02 -23.75
N GLU A 185 -9.91 -12.87 -24.43
CA GLU A 185 -9.03 -12.60 -25.58
C GLU A 185 -7.54 -12.61 -25.23
N THR A 186 -7.19 -12.36 -23.98
CA THR A 186 -5.79 -12.28 -23.52
C THR A 186 -5.27 -13.63 -23.03
N ILE A 187 -6.15 -14.48 -22.48
CA ILE A 187 -5.77 -15.76 -21.85
C ILE A 187 -5.80 -16.93 -22.85
N ILE A 188 -6.59 -16.82 -23.92
CA ILE A 188 -6.74 -17.91 -24.89
C ILE A 188 -5.54 -17.94 -25.85
N LYS A 189 -4.86 -19.10 -25.89
CA LYS A 189 -3.96 -19.51 -26.97
C LYS A 189 -4.73 -20.39 -27.96
#